data_AF-A0AB38UFV4-F1
#
_entry.id   AF-A0AB38UFV4-F1
#
_cell.length_a   1.000
_cell.length_b   1.000
_cell.length_c   1.000
_cell.angle_alpha   90.00
_cell.angle_beta   90.00
_cell.angle_gamma   90.00
#
_symmetry.space_group_name_H-M   'P 1'
#
loop_
_entity.id
_entity.type
_entity.pdbx_description
1 polymer ?
#
loop_
_entity_poly.entity_id
_entity_poly.type
_entity_poly.pdbx_seq_one_letter_code
_entity_poly.pdbx_strand_id
1 'polypeptide(L)'
;MGKILLNEVLSHADKLKEEIKKRLKCEIVDFEIVEYESGEIGVHWNATYKSEASYVDIPYKWIVAGIHWGEGLISMYANPTDFLVFNK
;
A
#
# COMPACT_ATOMS: atom_id res chain seq x y z
N MET A 1 -6.13 12.72 15.44
CA MET A 1 -4.69 12.57 15.11
C MET A 1 -4.24 13.86 14.45
N GLY A 2 -3.02 14.33 14.74
CA GLY A 2 -2.44 15.48 14.02
C GLY A 2 -2.23 15.15 12.54
N LYS A 3 -2.09 16.18 11.70
CA LYS A 3 -1.79 16.00 10.28
C LYS A 3 -0.43 15.30 10.15
N ILE A 4 -0.40 14.13 9.52
CA ILE A 4 0.84 13.42 9.21
C ILE A 4 1.62 14.18 8.13
N LEU A 5 2.94 14.29 8.29
CA LEU A 5 3.79 15.03 7.34
C LEU A 5 4.41 14.08 6.31
N LEU A 6 4.63 14.55 5.08
CA LEU A 6 5.21 13.73 4.02
C LEU A 6 6.56 13.12 4.42
N ASN A 7 7.44 13.91 5.03
CA ASN A 7 8.75 13.44 5.51
C ASN A 7 8.63 12.34 6.58
N GLU A 8 7.58 12.38 7.41
CA GLU A 8 7.31 11.34 8.39
C GLU A 8 6.92 10.04 7.68
N VAL A 9 6.06 10.11 6.67
CA VAL A 9 5.65 8.94 5.89
C VAL A 9 6.83 8.35 5.12
N LEU A 10 7.63 9.20 4.46
CA LEU A 10 8.83 8.78 3.73
C LEU A 10 9.84 8.07 4.63
N SER A 11 10.02 8.52 5.88
CA SER A 11 10.91 7.87 6.84
C SER A 11 10.45 6.46 7.26
N HIS A 12 9.19 6.10 6.97
CA HIS A 12 8.59 4.79 7.26
C HIS A 12 8.40 3.91 6.02
N ALA A 13 8.93 4.31 4.85
CA ALA A 13 8.70 3.60 3.58
C ALA A 13 9.01 2.10 3.64
N ASP A 14 10.12 1.70 4.26
CA ASP A 14 10.48 0.28 4.38
C ASP A 14 9.49 -0.49 5.26
N LYS A 15 9.03 0.10 6.35
CA LYS A 15 8.02 -0.52 7.24
C LYS A 15 6.67 -0.67 6.53
N LEU A 16 6.29 0.31 5.70
CA LEU A 16 5.09 0.23 4.88
C LEU A 16 5.18 -0.93 3.88
N LYS A 17 6.29 -1.04 3.15
CA LYS A 17 6.53 -2.16 2.23
C LYS A 17 6.47 -3.51 2.94
N GLU A 18 7.07 -3.63 4.12
CA GLU A 18 7.03 -4.88 4.90
C GLU A 18 5.62 -5.21 5.41
N GLU A 19 4.82 -4.21 5.81
CA GLU A 19 3.41 -4.45 6.17
C GLU A 19 2.59 -4.92 4.97
N ILE A 20 2.75 -4.28 3.79
CA ILE A 20 2.08 -4.67 2.54
C ILE A 20 2.38 -6.15 2.23
N LYS A 21 3.67 -6.50 2.15
CA LYS A 21 4.10 -7.88 1.86
C LYS A 21 3.54 -8.87 2.88
N LYS A 22 3.58 -8.53 4.17
CA LYS A 22 3.10 -9.43 5.23
C LYS A 22 1.59 -9.65 5.17
N ARG A 23 0.80 -8.59 4.97
CA ARG A 23 -0.67 -8.67 4.99
C ARG A 23 -1.24 -9.26 3.72
N LEU A 24 -0.66 -8.91 2.58
CA LEU A 24 -1.13 -9.36 1.26
C LEU A 24 -0.43 -10.64 0.76
N LYS A 25 0.68 -11.06 1.39
CA LYS A 25 1.51 -12.19 0.96
C LYS A 25 1.94 -12.07 -0.51
N CYS A 26 2.36 -10.86 -0.89
CA CYS A 26 2.67 -10.47 -2.26
C CYS A 26 4.16 -10.07 -2.42
N GLU A 27 4.58 -9.89 -3.66
CA GLU A 27 5.83 -9.20 -4.00
C GLU A 27 5.50 -7.82 -4.56
N ILE A 28 6.15 -6.77 -4.02
CA ILE A 28 5.95 -5.40 -4.48
C ILE A 28 6.83 -5.18 -5.72
N VAL A 29 6.20 -4.77 -6.82
CA VAL A 29 6.87 -4.43 -8.08
C VAL A 29 7.23 -2.95 -8.12
N ASP A 30 6.31 -2.11 -7.65
CA ASP A 30 6.48 -0.66 -7.63
C ASP A 30 5.82 -0.07 -6.39
N PHE A 31 6.36 1.05 -5.90
CA PHE A 31 5.91 1.70 -4.68
C PHE A 31 6.22 3.19 -4.71
N GLU A 32 5.21 4.00 -4.42
CA GLU A 32 5.33 5.44 -4.33
C GLU A 32 4.53 6.01 -3.14
N ILE A 33 5.02 7.13 -2.61
CA ILE A 33 4.31 7.96 -1.64
C ILE A 33 4.07 9.30 -2.31
N VAL A 34 2.81 9.68 -2.42
CA VAL A 34 2.36 10.86 -3.18
C VAL A 34 1.71 11.83 -2.21
N GLU A 35 2.07 13.11 -2.29
CA GLU A 35 1.30 14.21 -1.70
C GLU A 35 0.43 14.83 -2.79
N TYR A 36 -0.88 14.83 -2.58
CA TYR A 36 -1.85 15.40 -3.51
C TYR A 36 -1.95 16.92 -3.35
N GLU A 37 -2.56 17.61 -4.32
CA GLU A 37 -2.83 19.05 -4.24
C GLU A 37 -3.71 19.43 -3.03
N SER A 38 -4.55 18.51 -2.54
CA SER A 38 -5.33 18.66 -1.31
C SER A 38 -4.46 18.71 -0.04
N GLY A 39 -3.17 18.36 -0.14
CA GLY A 39 -2.25 18.18 0.99
C GLY A 39 -2.49 16.89 1.76
N GLU A 40 -3.27 15.96 1.20
CA GLU A 40 -3.38 14.57 1.67
C GLU A 40 -2.23 13.74 1.11
N ILE A 41 -1.86 12.67 1.81
CA ILE A 41 -0.79 11.76 1.40
C ILE A 41 -1.39 10.39 1.10
N GLY A 42 -0.98 9.78 -0.01
CA GLY A 42 -1.32 8.43 -0.42
C GLY A 42 -0.08 7.54 -0.52
N VAL A 43 -0.23 6.28 -0.15
CA VAL A 43 0.73 5.21 -0.43
C VAL A 43 0.18 4.39 -1.58
N HIS A 44 0.88 4.31 -2.70
CA HIS A 44 0.49 3.51 -3.86
C HIS A 44 1.52 2.41 -4.11
N TRP A 45 1.04 1.26 -4.58
CA TRP A 45 1.93 0.17 -4.95
C TRP A 45 1.31 -0.72 -6.02
N ASN A 46 2.19 -1.35 -6.78
CA ASN A 46 1.87 -2.47 -7.65
C ASN A 46 2.44 -3.73 -7.02
N ALA A 47 1.66 -4.80 -6.99
CA ALA A 47 2.10 -6.07 -6.43
C ALA A 47 1.69 -7.26 -7.31
N THR A 48 2.56 -8.26 -7.36
CA THR A 48 2.26 -9.56 -7.93
C THR A 48 1.94 -10.57 -6.84
N TYR A 49 1.04 -11.50 -7.17
CA TYR A 49 0.64 -12.58 -6.27
C TYR A 49 1.15 -13.90 -6.82
N LYS A 50 1.57 -14.78 -5.90
CA LYS A 50 1.93 -16.15 -6.28
C LYS A 50 0.68 -16.84 -6.81
N SER A 51 0.82 -17.54 -7.93
CA SER A 51 -0.26 -18.25 -8.65
C SER A 51 -1.03 -19.26 -7.79
N GLU A 52 -0.49 -19.63 -6.63
CA GLU A 52 -1.09 -20.57 -5.68
C GLU A 52 -2.13 -19.92 -4.75
N ALA A 53 -2.19 -18.58 -4.67
CA ALA A 53 -3.18 -17.88 -3.85
C ALA A 53 -4.56 -17.91 -4.54
N SER A 54 -5.51 -18.65 -3.97
CA SER A 54 -6.88 -18.74 -4.48
C SER A 54 -7.72 -17.48 -4.24
N TYR A 55 -7.29 -16.61 -3.33
CA TYR A 55 -7.87 -15.30 -3.05
C TYR A 55 -6.84 -14.40 -2.34
N VAL A 56 -7.11 -13.09 -2.32
CA VAL A 56 -6.32 -12.09 -1.59
C VAL A 56 -7.25 -11.33 -0.65
N ASP A 57 -6.97 -11.38 0.64
CA ASP A 57 -7.70 -10.59 1.64
C ASP A 57 -7.16 -9.15 1.66
N ILE A 58 -7.97 -8.22 1.16
CA ILE A 58 -7.61 -6.80 1.15
C ILE A 58 -7.92 -6.18 2.53
N PRO A 59 -6.93 -5.57 3.20
CA PRO A 59 -7.16 -4.84 4.44
C PRO A 59 -8.24 -3.77 4.31
N TYR A 60 -9.00 -3.57 5.38
CA TYR A 60 -10.01 -2.52 5.43
C TYR A 60 -9.40 -1.15 5.07
N LYS A 61 -10.10 -0.39 4.23
CA LYS A 61 -9.72 0.91 3.62
C LYS A 61 -8.57 0.88 2.62
N TRP A 62 -7.93 -0.26 2.38
CA TRP A 62 -7.01 -0.37 1.25
C TRP A 62 -7.82 -0.55 -0.02
N ILE A 63 -7.51 0.23 -1.05
CA ILE A 63 -8.32 0.35 -2.25
C ILE A 63 -7.58 -0.32 -3.40
N VAL A 64 -8.29 -1.19 -4.11
CA VAL A 64 -7.81 -1.76 -5.38
C VAL A 64 -8.10 -0.74 -6.48
N ALA A 65 -7.05 -0.21 -7.09
CA ALA A 65 -7.15 0.71 -8.22
C ALA A 65 -7.30 -0.03 -9.57
N GLY A 66 -6.69 -1.22 -9.68
CA GLY A 66 -6.73 -2.01 -10.91
C GLY A 66 -6.28 -3.45 -10.71
N ILE A 67 -6.82 -4.35 -11.53
CA ILE A 67 -6.40 -5.76 -11.58
C ILE A 67 -6.01 -6.11 -13.01
N HIS A 68 -4.76 -6.51 -13.19
CA HIS A 68 -4.16 -6.83 -14.47
C HIS A 68 -3.95 -8.35 -14.56
N TRP A 69 -5.03 -9.07 -14.88
CA TRP A 69 -5.06 -10.54 -14.87
C TRP A 69 -3.97 -11.20 -15.73
N GLY A 70 -3.66 -10.61 -16.90
CA GLY A 70 -2.63 -11.15 -17.80
C GLY A 70 -1.20 -11.05 -17.25
N GLU A 71 -0.97 -10.17 -16.28
CA GLU A 71 0.33 -9.90 -15.67
C GLU A 71 0.41 -10.40 -14.22
N GLY A 72 -0.69 -10.92 -13.67
CA GLY A 72 -0.77 -11.33 -12.27
C GLY A 72 -0.55 -10.18 -11.29
N LEU A 73 -0.89 -8.95 -11.71
CA LEU A 73 -0.57 -7.70 -11.01
C LEU A 73 -1.83 -7.01 -10.50
N ILE A 74 -1.76 -6.45 -9.29
CA ILE A 74 -2.79 -5.58 -8.73
C ILE A 74 -2.16 -4.24 -8.35
N SER A 75 -2.81 -3.17 -8.77
CA SER A 75 -2.49 -1.80 -8.37
C SER A 75 -3.38 -1.39 -7.22
N MET A 76 -2.79 -0.82 -6.18
CA MET A 76 -3.50 -0.49 -4.95
C MET A 76 -3.01 0.83 -4.36
N TYR A 77 -3.87 1.45 -3.55
CA TYR A 77 -3.48 2.58 -2.73
C TYR A 77 -4.20 2.58 -1.39
N ALA A 78 -3.60 3.25 -0.42
CA ALA A 78 -4.18 3.45 0.91
C ALA A 78 -3.68 4.77 1.52
N ASN A 79 -4.44 5.31 2.47
CA ASN A 79 -3.94 6.39 3.30
C ASN A 79 -2.84 5.84 4.24
N PRO A 80 -1.73 6.57 4.48
CA PRO A 80 -0.71 6.14 5.43
C PRO A 80 -1.28 5.75 6.81
N THR A 81 -2.30 6.45 7.29
CA THR A 81 -2.91 6.17 8.60
C THR A 81 -3.71 4.86 8.67
N ASP A 82 -3.99 4.22 7.53
CA ASP A 82 -4.64 2.90 7.48
C ASP A 82 -3.64 1.73 7.65
N PHE A 83 -2.35 2.05 7.77
CA PHE A 83 -1.29 1.11 8.11
C PHE A 83 -1.11 1.02 9.63
N LEU A 84 -0.76 -0.17 10.12
CA LEU A 84 -0.41 -0.39 11.52
C LEU A 84 0.92 0.30 11.89
N VAL A 85 1.72 0.71 10.91
CA VAL A 85 2.96 1.49 11.12
C VAL A 85 2.73 2.77 11.95
N PHE A 86 1.60 3.44 11.78
CA PHE A 86 1.31 4.74 12.42
C PHE A 86 0.33 4.65 13.59
N ASN A 87 -0.19 3.46 13.87
CA ASN A 87 -1.00 3.22 15.06
C ASN A 87 -0.07 2.86 16.22
N LYS A 88 0.20 3.85 17.08
CA LYS A 88 0.73 3.64 18.42
C LYS A 88 -0.39 3.63 19.44
#